data_AF-A0AAW0KEF8-F1
#
_entry.id   AF-A0AAW0KEF8-F1
#
_cell.length_a   1.000
_cell.length_b   1.000
_cell.length_c   1.000
_cell.angle_alpha   90.00
_cell.angle_beta   90.00
_cell.angle_gamma   90.00
#
_symmetry.space_group_name_H-M   'P 1'
#
loop_
_entity.id
_entity.type
_entity.pdbx_description
1 polymer ?
#
loop_
_entity_poly.entity_id
_entity_poly.type
_entity_poly.pdbx_seq_one_letter_code
_entity_poly.pdbx_strand_id
1 'polypeptide(L)'
;MEFGIKELLPAYRDPTLQPKDLLSGVNFASGGAGYDPLSSQLASAISLSEQLQDFKQYIGKLKGIVGEERTNFILAKSVVVVVAGCLPSQRTLFGGSEEECVKELNQASQVLNDKLSRELGYLNNNLPNANVVYIDIYNPLLDIITNPKKYGFEVANKSC
;
A
#
# COMPACT_ATOMS: atom_id res chain seq x y z
N MET A 1 -1.13 22.55 6.04
CA MET A 1 -1.21 21.42 5.08
C MET A 1 -1.87 21.92 3.82
N GLU A 2 -1.09 22.07 2.75
CA GLU A 2 -1.44 22.79 1.52
C GLU A 2 -2.35 21.99 0.57
N PHE A 3 -2.61 20.70 0.88
CA PHE A 3 -3.37 19.78 0.03
C PHE A 3 -4.68 19.25 0.63
N GLY A 4 -5.08 19.70 1.84
CA GLY A 4 -6.31 19.22 2.49
C GLY A 4 -6.30 17.75 2.92
N ILE A 5 -5.13 17.09 2.89
CA ILE A 5 -4.94 15.71 3.34
C ILE A 5 -4.76 15.71 4.87
N LYS A 6 -5.47 14.81 5.56
CA LYS A 6 -5.31 14.62 7.01
C LYS A 6 -3.88 14.18 7.34
N GLU A 7 -3.36 14.60 8.48
CA GLU A 7 -2.06 14.15 9.00
C GLU A 7 -2.00 12.62 9.17
N LEU A 8 -3.12 12.03 9.59
CA LEU A 8 -3.30 10.59 9.68
C LEU A 8 -4.60 10.18 8.97
N LEU A 9 -4.50 9.23 8.06
CA LEU A 9 -5.67 8.61 7.44
C LEU A 9 -6.20 7.51 8.37
N PRO A 10 -7.49 7.53 8.75
CA PRO A 10 -8.05 6.48 9.59
C PRO A 10 -8.13 5.16 8.82
N ALA A 11 -8.05 4.04 9.55
CA ALA A 11 -8.16 2.72 8.94
C ALA A 11 -9.59 2.47 8.44
N TYR A 12 -9.74 1.96 7.21
CA TYR A 12 -11.06 1.71 6.62
C TYR A 12 -11.90 0.69 7.42
N ARG A 13 -11.25 -0.27 8.08
CA ARG A 13 -11.91 -1.30 8.90
C ARG A 13 -12.08 -0.90 10.38
N ASP A 14 -11.81 0.36 10.75
CA ASP A 14 -12.09 0.84 12.11
C ASP A 14 -13.61 0.85 12.37
N PRO A 15 -14.11 0.14 13.39
CA PRO A 15 -15.55 0.10 13.69
C PRO A 15 -16.12 1.46 14.11
N THR A 16 -15.27 2.43 14.48
CA THR A 16 -15.67 3.78 14.86
C THR A 16 -15.66 4.78 13.69
N LEU A 17 -15.25 4.34 12.50
CA LEU A 17 -15.13 5.17 11.30
C LEU A 17 -16.45 5.83 10.93
N GLN A 18 -16.46 7.16 10.80
CA GLN A 18 -17.67 7.90 10.46
C GLN A 18 -17.78 8.12 8.94
N PRO A 19 -19.00 8.23 8.38
CA PRO A 19 -19.19 8.48 6.94
C PRO A 19 -18.45 9.72 6.42
N LYS A 20 -18.35 10.78 7.24
CA LYS A 20 -17.62 12.01 6.88
C LYS A 20 -16.11 11.79 6.72
N ASP A 21 -15.53 10.79 7.37
CA ASP A 21 -14.10 10.50 7.26
C ASP A 21 -13.75 9.96 5.88
N LEU A 22 -14.69 9.29 5.23
CA LEU A 22 -14.53 8.78 3.87
C LEU A 22 -14.27 9.91 2.86
N LEU A 23 -14.80 11.11 3.11
CA LEU A 23 -14.66 12.26 2.21
C LEU A 23 -13.23 12.83 2.19
N SER A 24 -12.46 12.58 3.23
CA SER A 24 -11.08 13.07 3.40
C SER A 24 -10.01 12.01 3.15
N GLY A 25 -10.41 10.79 2.79
CA GLY A 25 -9.52 9.65 2.59
C GLY A 25 -9.39 8.73 3.80
N VAL A 26 -8.99 7.49 3.53
CA VAL A 26 -8.82 6.39 4.50
C VAL A 26 -7.60 5.54 4.12
N ASN A 27 -7.07 4.77 5.07
CA ASN A 27 -6.01 3.80 4.85
C ASN A 27 -6.57 2.38 4.76
N PHE A 28 -6.16 1.64 3.72
CA PHE A 28 -6.51 0.22 3.53
C PHE A 28 -5.33 -0.72 3.84
N ALA A 29 -4.12 -0.18 4.01
CA ALA A 29 -2.90 -0.98 4.11
C ALA A 29 -2.84 -1.80 5.41
N SER A 30 -2.31 -3.02 5.27
CA SER A 30 -2.01 -3.93 6.39
C SER A 30 -0.55 -4.40 6.30
N GLY A 31 0.20 -4.22 7.39
CA GLY A 31 1.58 -4.67 7.48
C GLY A 31 1.65 -6.20 7.50
N GLY A 32 2.64 -6.78 6.80
CA GLY A 32 2.75 -8.24 6.69
C GLY A 32 1.79 -8.88 5.68
N ALA A 33 0.99 -8.07 4.95
CA ALA A 33 0.15 -8.57 3.88
C ALA A 33 1.00 -9.27 2.81
N GLY A 34 0.82 -10.58 2.71
CA GLY A 34 1.41 -11.40 1.66
C GLY A 34 0.63 -11.29 0.35
N TYR A 35 1.29 -11.63 -0.75
CA TYR A 35 0.64 -11.73 -2.06
C TYR A 35 -0.49 -12.78 -2.08
N ASP A 36 -0.22 -13.93 -1.47
CA ASP A 36 -1.17 -15.03 -1.40
C ASP A 36 -1.99 -14.92 -0.10
N PRO A 37 -3.32 -15.12 -0.15
CA PRO A 37 -4.17 -15.08 1.04
C PRO A 37 -3.69 -16.02 2.15
N LEU A 38 -3.10 -17.16 1.81
CA LEU A 38 -2.54 -18.12 2.76
C LEU A 38 -1.30 -17.55 3.47
N SER A 39 -0.45 -16.82 2.74
CA SER A 39 0.70 -16.10 3.32
C SER A 39 0.26 -14.95 4.23
N SER A 40 -0.78 -14.22 3.83
CA SER A 40 -1.38 -13.17 4.67
C SER A 40 -2.05 -13.75 5.92
N GLN A 41 -2.72 -14.90 5.79
CA GLN A 41 -3.36 -15.60 6.90
C GLN A 41 -2.34 -16.09 7.94
N LEU A 42 -1.19 -16.59 7.50
CA LEU A 42 -0.07 -16.94 8.39
C LEU A 42 0.44 -15.74 9.19
N ALA A 43 0.41 -14.54 8.60
CA ALA A 43 0.77 -13.28 9.26
C ALA A 43 -0.41 -12.60 9.96
N SER A 44 -1.62 -13.17 9.94
CA SER A 44 -2.87 -12.52 10.38
C SER A 44 -3.08 -11.12 9.77
N ALA A 45 -2.59 -10.91 8.55
CA ALA A 45 -2.65 -9.66 7.82
C ALA A 45 -3.80 -9.66 6.81
N ILE A 46 -4.27 -8.46 6.43
CA ILE A 46 -5.29 -8.29 5.39
C ILE A 46 -4.60 -8.43 4.04
N SER A 47 -5.02 -9.41 3.23
CA SER A 47 -4.40 -9.67 1.92
C SER A 47 -4.62 -8.50 0.95
N LEU A 48 -3.75 -8.35 -0.05
CA LEU A 48 -3.91 -7.28 -1.05
C LEU A 48 -5.27 -7.34 -1.77
N SER A 49 -5.76 -8.55 -2.07
CA SER A 49 -7.08 -8.75 -2.69
C SER A 49 -8.21 -8.22 -1.82
N GLU A 50 -8.13 -8.42 -0.50
CA GLU A 50 -9.10 -7.85 0.44
C GLU A 50 -8.97 -6.32 0.53
N GLN A 51 -7.76 -5.78 0.52
CA GLN A 51 -7.55 -4.32 0.51
C GLN A 51 -8.14 -3.68 -0.76
N LEU A 52 -8.03 -4.34 -1.92
CA LEU A 52 -8.67 -3.92 -3.17
C LEU A 52 -10.19 -4.01 -3.10
N GLN A 53 -10.73 -5.04 -2.45
CA GLN A 53 -12.17 -5.17 -2.24
C GLN A 53 -12.68 -4.07 -1.31
N ASP A 54 -11.95 -3.76 -0.25
CA ASP A 54 -12.25 -2.66 0.67
C ASP A 54 -12.28 -1.32 -0.08
N PHE A 55 -11.34 -1.09 -1.01
CA PHE A 55 -11.35 0.11 -1.86
C PHE A 55 -12.58 0.17 -2.77
N LYS A 56 -13.00 -0.95 -3.38
CA LYS A 56 -14.23 -1.02 -4.19
C LYS A 56 -15.47 -0.70 -3.34
N GLN A 57 -15.53 -1.22 -2.11
CA GLN A 57 -16.61 -0.92 -1.18
C GLN A 57 -16.60 0.55 -0.74
N TYR A 58 -15.42 1.12 -0.50
CA TYR A 58 -15.25 2.54 -0.19
C TYR A 58 -15.87 3.42 -1.27
N ILE A 59 -15.61 3.15 -2.55
CA ILE A 59 -16.21 3.89 -3.66
C ILE A 59 -17.74 3.78 -3.63
N GLY A 60 -18.29 2.59 -3.39
CA GLY A 60 -19.72 2.38 -3.24
C GLY A 60 -20.33 3.19 -2.09
N LYS A 61 -19.67 3.20 -0.92
CA LYS A 61 -20.08 4.02 0.23
C LYS A 61 -20.01 5.51 -0.09
N LEU A 62 -18.95 5.96 -0.76
CA LEU A 62 -18.79 7.36 -1.18
C LEU A 62 -19.93 7.79 -2.11
N LYS A 63 -20.27 6.95 -3.11
CA LYS A 63 -21.43 7.16 -4.00
C LYS A 63 -22.73 7.28 -3.22
N GLY A 64 -22.94 6.46 -2.19
CA GLY A 64 -24.12 6.54 -1.34
C GLY A 64 -24.22 7.82 -0.49
N ILE A 65 -23.08 8.43 -0.13
CA ILE A 65 -23.04 9.63 0.74
C ILE A 65 -23.16 10.92 -0.07
N VAL A 66 -22.42 11.03 -1.17
CA VAL A 66 -22.30 12.30 -1.92
C VAL A 66 -22.86 12.23 -3.34
N GLY A 67 -23.36 11.08 -3.77
CA GLY A 67 -23.80 10.85 -5.14
C GLY A 67 -22.65 10.58 -6.12
N GLU A 68 -23.01 10.19 -7.34
CA GLU A 68 -22.05 9.75 -8.36
C GLU A 68 -21.15 10.88 -8.85
N GLU A 69 -21.72 12.04 -9.18
CA GLU A 69 -20.96 13.18 -9.72
C GLU A 69 -19.89 13.67 -8.74
N ARG A 70 -20.27 13.84 -7.46
CA ARG A 70 -19.32 14.27 -6.43
C ARG A 70 -18.29 13.20 -6.09
N THR A 71 -18.67 11.92 -6.15
CA THR A 71 -17.71 10.81 -6.01
C THR A 71 -16.65 10.86 -7.10
N ASN A 72 -17.07 11.03 -8.36
CA ASN A 72 -16.14 11.16 -9.49
C ASN A 72 -15.17 12.34 -9.29
N PHE A 73 -15.68 13.48 -8.81
CA PHE A 73 -14.84 14.63 -8.48
C PHE A 73 -13.83 14.35 -7.35
N ILE A 74 -14.25 13.66 -6.28
CA ILE A 74 -13.36 13.31 -5.17
C ILE A 74 -12.27 12.35 -5.65
N LEU A 75 -12.64 11.30 -6.38
CA LEU A 75 -11.69 10.33 -6.92
C LEU A 75 -10.69 11.02 -7.84
N ALA A 76 -11.12 11.97 -8.68
CA ALA A 76 -10.25 12.76 -9.54
C ALA A 76 -9.25 13.68 -8.86
N LYS A 77 -9.48 13.98 -7.58
CA LYS A 77 -8.54 14.77 -6.79
C LYS A 77 -7.80 13.93 -5.75
N SER A 78 -8.13 12.65 -5.64
CA SER A 78 -7.48 11.73 -4.70
C SER A 78 -6.18 11.18 -5.28
N VAL A 79 -5.22 10.89 -4.42
CA VAL A 79 -3.99 10.17 -4.75
C VAL A 79 -4.06 8.81 -4.08
N VAL A 80 -3.98 7.74 -4.88
CA VAL A 80 -3.87 6.37 -4.34
C VAL A 80 -2.40 5.97 -4.38
N VAL A 81 -1.83 5.67 -3.22
CA VAL A 81 -0.44 5.21 -3.07
C VAL A 81 -0.44 3.75 -2.69
N VAL A 82 0.37 2.94 -3.38
CA VAL A 82 0.56 1.52 -3.03
C VAL A 82 2.03 1.26 -2.78
N VAL A 83 2.30 0.56 -1.67
CA VAL A 83 3.64 0.29 -1.14
C VAL A 83 3.79 -1.22 -0.99
N ALA A 84 4.80 -1.78 -1.66
CA ALA A 84 5.11 -3.21 -1.64
C ALA A 84 6.63 -3.41 -1.57
N GLY A 85 7.10 -4.33 -0.73
CA GLY A 85 8.51 -4.61 -0.57
C GLY A 85 8.82 -5.66 0.50
N CYS A 86 10.11 -5.88 0.72
CA CYS A 86 10.62 -6.83 1.70
C CYS A 86 10.68 -6.20 3.09
N LEU A 87 9.96 -6.75 4.06
CA LEU A 87 9.91 -6.20 5.41
C LEU A 87 11.23 -6.48 6.17
N PRO A 88 11.67 -5.56 7.04
CA PRO A 88 12.83 -5.81 7.90
C PRO A 88 12.73 -7.11 8.70
N SER A 89 11.56 -7.45 9.22
CA SER A 89 11.33 -8.71 9.94
C SER A 89 11.56 -9.95 9.08
N GLN A 90 11.24 -9.90 7.79
CA GLN A 90 11.47 -11.01 6.86
C GLN A 90 12.96 -11.19 6.56
N ARG A 91 13.71 -10.08 6.50
CA ARG A 91 15.17 -10.10 6.34
C ARG A 91 15.86 -10.73 7.54
N THR A 92 15.46 -10.34 8.76
CA THR A 92 16.06 -10.89 9.98
C THR A 92 15.70 -12.36 10.20
N LEU A 93 14.46 -12.78 9.92
CA LEU A 93 14.02 -14.16 10.15
C LEU A 93 14.48 -15.15 9.09
N PHE A 94 14.59 -14.71 7.82
CA PHE A 94 14.79 -15.62 6.70
C PHE A 94 16.00 -15.26 5.82
N GLY A 95 16.62 -14.10 6.00
CA GLY A 95 17.68 -13.55 5.14
C GLY A 95 19.09 -14.09 5.37
N GLY A 96 19.26 -15.13 6.20
CA GLY A 96 20.56 -15.70 6.52
C GLY A 96 21.47 -14.74 7.32
N SER A 97 22.77 -15.01 7.32
CA SER A 97 23.75 -14.21 8.09
C SER A 97 23.91 -12.77 7.61
N GLU A 98 23.55 -12.51 6.34
CA GLU A 98 23.65 -11.18 5.71
C GLU A 98 22.37 -10.36 5.91
N GLU A 99 21.32 -10.94 6.50
CA GLU A 99 19.99 -10.32 6.66
C GLU A 99 19.49 -9.74 5.32
N GLU A 100 19.69 -10.46 4.21
CA GLU A 100 19.24 -10.04 2.90
C GLU A 100 17.75 -10.35 2.69
N CYS A 101 17.12 -9.71 1.71
CA CYS A 101 15.82 -10.21 1.28
C CYS A 101 16.01 -11.56 0.59
N VAL A 102 15.33 -12.59 1.08
CA VAL A 102 15.34 -13.92 0.48
C VAL A 102 14.98 -13.83 -1.00
N LYS A 103 15.78 -14.44 -1.88
CA LYS A 103 15.66 -14.31 -3.34
C LYS A 103 14.26 -14.64 -3.84
N GLU A 104 13.64 -15.68 -3.28
CA GLU A 104 12.28 -16.11 -3.57
C GLU A 104 11.23 -15.08 -3.09
N LEU A 105 11.43 -14.46 -1.92
CA LEU A 105 10.56 -13.37 -1.42
C LEU A 105 10.72 -12.09 -2.25
N ASN A 106 11.93 -11.84 -2.74
CA ASN A 106 12.20 -10.71 -3.61
C ASN A 106 11.60 -10.91 -5.02
N GLN A 107 11.71 -12.12 -5.58
CA GLN A 107 11.01 -12.49 -6.81
C GLN A 107 9.48 -12.39 -6.64
N ALA A 108 8.95 -12.81 -5.49
CA ALA A 108 7.54 -12.62 -5.16
C ALA A 108 7.18 -11.13 -5.07
N SER A 109 8.08 -10.27 -4.55
CA SER A 109 7.89 -8.81 -4.51
C SER A 109 7.91 -8.18 -5.91
N GLN A 110 8.73 -8.68 -6.82
CA GLN A 110 8.75 -8.24 -8.22
C GLN A 110 7.48 -8.68 -8.96
N VAL A 111 7.04 -9.93 -8.77
CA VAL A 111 5.75 -10.41 -9.31
C VAL A 111 4.57 -9.63 -8.72
N LEU A 112 4.66 -9.24 -7.45
CA LEU A 112 3.71 -8.36 -6.79
C LEU A 112 3.68 -6.98 -7.47
N ASN A 113 4.83 -6.37 -7.77
CA ASN A 113 4.89 -5.10 -8.49
C ASN A 113 4.27 -5.21 -9.90
N ASP A 114 4.48 -6.33 -10.60
CA ASP A 114 3.87 -6.58 -11.91
C ASP A 114 2.34 -6.72 -11.84
N LYS A 115 1.84 -7.51 -10.87
CA LYS A 115 0.40 -7.69 -10.66
C LYS A 115 -0.27 -6.41 -10.16
N LEU A 116 0.41 -5.69 -9.28
CA LEU A 116 -0.02 -4.39 -8.82
C LEU A 116 -0.10 -3.43 -10.01
N SER A 117 0.90 -3.39 -10.89
CA SER A 117 0.82 -2.59 -12.11
C SER A 117 -0.39 -2.94 -12.98
N ARG A 118 -0.78 -4.22 -13.07
CA ARG A 118 -1.98 -4.67 -13.79
C ARG A 118 -3.28 -4.24 -13.10
N GLU A 119 -3.37 -4.41 -11.79
CA GLU A 119 -4.53 -3.97 -11.00
C GLU A 119 -4.66 -2.44 -10.99
N LEU A 120 -3.55 -1.71 -10.94
CA LEU A 120 -3.55 -0.25 -11.13
C LEU A 120 -3.99 0.11 -12.55
N GLY A 121 -3.59 -0.68 -13.56
CA GLY A 121 -4.14 -0.56 -14.92
C GLY A 121 -5.65 -0.79 -14.97
N TYR A 122 -6.15 -1.79 -14.26
CA TYR A 122 -7.59 -2.04 -14.12
C TYR A 122 -8.29 -0.87 -13.41
N LEU A 123 -7.73 -0.35 -12.32
CA LEU A 123 -8.26 0.80 -11.60
C LEU A 123 -8.25 2.05 -12.48
N ASN A 124 -7.17 2.32 -13.22
CA ASN A 124 -7.12 3.44 -14.18
C ASN A 124 -8.19 3.31 -15.27
N ASN A 125 -8.46 2.10 -15.77
CA ASN A 125 -9.46 1.87 -16.82
C ASN A 125 -10.91 1.95 -16.29
N ASN A 126 -11.16 1.50 -15.05
CA ASN A 126 -12.50 1.44 -14.48
C ASN A 126 -12.85 2.65 -13.61
N LEU A 127 -11.84 3.41 -13.21
CA LEU A 127 -11.96 4.69 -12.50
C LEU A 127 -11.24 5.74 -13.35
N PRO A 128 -11.74 6.05 -14.55
CA PRO A 128 -11.07 6.97 -15.49
C PRO A 128 -10.88 8.38 -14.90
N ASN A 129 -11.61 8.67 -13.84
CA ASN A 129 -11.51 9.92 -13.12
C ASN A 129 -10.46 9.87 -12.02
N ALA A 130 -10.05 8.73 -11.46
CA ALA A 130 -9.15 8.68 -10.30
C ALA A 130 -7.67 8.89 -10.65
N ASN A 131 -6.94 9.69 -9.86
CA ASN A 131 -5.49 9.81 -9.98
C ASN A 131 -4.77 8.73 -9.16
N VAL A 132 -4.61 7.57 -9.76
CA VAL A 132 -3.90 6.45 -9.15
C VAL A 132 -2.40 6.61 -9.39
N VAL A 133 -1.61 6.74 -8.31
CA VAL A 133 -0.16 6.96 -8.40
C VAL A 133 0.57 5.79 -7.76
N TYR A 134 1.19 4.96 -8.59
CA TYR A 134 2.16 3.99 -8.08
C TYR A 134 3.41 4.75 -7.62
N ILE A 135 3.79 4.58 -6.36
CA ILE A 135 5.06 5.08 -5.84
C ILE A 135 5.95 3.87 -5.61
N ASP A 136 6.98 3.74 -6.43
CA ASP A 136 8.03 2.77 -6.21
C ASP A 136 8.88 3.20 -5.00
N ILE A 137 8.52 2.64 -3.84
CA ILE A 137 9.27 2.77 -2.60
C ILE A 137 10.38 1.71 -2.50
N TYR A 138 10.32 0.66 -3.32
CA TYR A 138 11.23 -0.47 -3.21
C TYR A 138 12.63 -0.08 -3.66
N ASN A 139 12.78 0.51 -4.85
CA ASN A 139 14.09 0.84 -5.39
C ASN A 139 14.84 1.93 -4.58
N PRO A 140 14.19 3.03 -4.13
CA PRO A 140 14.86 4.01 -3.26
C PRO A 140 15.30 3.41 -1.93
N LEU A 141 14.47 2.57 -1.30
CA LEU A 141 14.84 1.90 -0.05
C LEU A 141 15.96 0.87 -0.27
N LEU A 142 15.94 0.15 -1.39
CA LEU A 142 17.02 -0.76 -1.76
C LEU A 142 18.35 0.00 -1.95
N ASP A 143 18.33 1.18 -2.58
CA ASP A 143 19.54 2.02 -2.71
C ASP A 143 20.05 2.50 -1.35
N ILE A 144 19.15 2.84 -0.41
CA ILE A 144 19.55 3.19 0.97
C ILE A 144 20.16 1.98 1.69
N ILE A 145 19.56 0.80 1.55
CA ILE A 145 20.05 -0.44 2.18
C ILE A 145 21.41 -0.85 1.63
N THR A 146 21.62 -0.71 0.32
CA THR A 146 22.87 -1.11 -0.35
C THR A 146 23.96 -0.04 -0.29
N ASN A 147 23.58 1.24 -0.18
CA ASN A 147 24.49 2.38 -0.09
C ASN A 147 24.24 3.27 1.14
N PRO A 148 24.21 2.73 2.38
CA PRO A 148 23.77 3.49 3.56
C PRO A 148 24.62 4.73 3.85
N LYS A 149 25.94 4.63 3.62
CA LYS A 149 26.89 5.74 3.81
C LYS A 149 26.62 6.92 2.88
N LYS A 150 26.09 6.68 1.67
CA LYS A 150 25.69 7.75 0.72
C LYS A 150 24.61 8.65 1.32
N TYR A 151 23.80 8.11 2.22
CA TYR A 151 22.65 8.77 2.85
C TYR A 151 22.88 9.12 4.32
N GLY A 152 24.09 8.92 4.85
CA GLY A 152 24.42 9.22 6.24
C GLY A 152 23.99 8.18 7.26
N PHE A 153 23.57 6.98 6.82
CA PHE A 153 23.26 5.87 7.72
C PHE A 153 24.50 5.02 7.99
N GLU A 154 24.69 4.63 9.26
CA GLU A 154 25.74 3.69 9.66
C GLU A 154 25.28 2.23 9.52
N VAL A 155 24.01 1.97 9.81
CA VAL A 155 23.39 0.63 9.80
C VAL A 155 22.07 0.71 9.03
N ALA A 156 21.91 -0.14 8.01
CA ALA A 156 20.68 -0.24 7.21
C ALA A 156 20.20 -1.68 6.97
N ASN A 157 20.86 -2.65 7.60
CA ASN A 157 20.57 -4.07 7.45
C ASN A 157 20.20 -4.76 8.77
N LYS A 158 19.84 -4.01 9.82
CA LYS A 158 19.36 -4.55 11.09
C LYS A 158 18.05 -3.91 11.48
N SER A 159 17.16 -4.69 12.08
CA SER A 159 15.96 -4.16 12.73
C SER A 159 16.32 -3.30 13.95
N CYS A 160 15.49 -2.29 14.23
CA CYS A 160 15.59 -1.46 15.43
C CYS A 160 15.24 -2.25 16.70
#